data_AF-A0A2A4QKI9-F1
#
_entry.id   AF-A0A2A4QKI9-F1
#
_cell.length_a   1.000
_cell.length_b   1.000
_cell.length_c   1.000
_cell.angle_alpha   90.00
_cell.angle_beta   90.00
_cell.angle_gamma   90.00
#
_symmetry.space_group_name_H-M   'P 1'
#
loop_
_entity.id
_entity.type
_entity.pdbx_description
1 polymer ?
#
loop_
_entity_poly.entity_id
_entity_poly.type
_entity_poly.pdbx_seq_one_letter_code
_entity_poly.pdbx_strand_id
1 'polypeptide(L)'
;MTLSLMVYNVSEHEMRAALNKQGESLPSQKGKKTTRPTLRWVFQLMQDISILTMKDMPSHVSGIDETKEKIIRLFGQNACAIYGVKM
;
A
#
# COMPACT_ATOMS: atom_id res chain seq x y z
N MET A 1 -4.91 22.58 6.17
CA MET A 1 -5.21 22.12 4.79
C MET A 1 -3.96 22.00 3.93
N THR A 2 -3.04 22.98 3.95
CA THR A 2 -1.80 22.99 3.15
C THR A 2 -0.85 21.82 3.46
N LEU A 3 -0.60 21.52 4.74
CA LEU A 3 0.27 20.42 5.14
C LEU A 3 -0.25 19.06 4.66
N SER A 4 -1.55 18.80 4.78
CA SER A 4 -2.17 17.55 4.32
C SER A 4 -2.02 17.36 2.81
N LEU A 5 -2.17 18.43 2.03
CA LEU A 5 -1.94 18.41 0.58
C LEU A 5 -0.47 18.21 0.23
N MET A 6 0.45 18.81 1.00
CA MET A 6 1.88 18.58 0.83
C MET A 6 2.21 17.10 1.05
N VAL A 7 1.81 16.54 2.18
CA VAL A 7 2.04 15.11 2.50
C VAL A 7 1.43 14.22 1.42
N TYR A 8 0.20 14.52 0.97
CA TYR A 8 -0.43 13.78 -0.11
C TYR A 8 0.40 13.80 -1.40
N ASN A 9 0.85 14.98 -1.85
CA ASN A 9 1.62 15.12 -3.08
C ASN A 9 3.00 14.46 -2.98
N VAL A 10 3.67 14.60 -1.84
CA VAL A 10 4.98 13.96 -1.59
C VAL A 10 4.84 12.45 -1.62
N SER A 11 3.88 11.89 -0.89
CA SER A 11 3.64 10.43 -0.89
C SER A 11 3.27 9.90 -2.27
N GLU A 12 2.46 10.63 -3.04
CA GLU A 12 2.11 10.25 -4.42
C GLU A 12 3.33 10.30 -5.36
N HIS A 13 4.21 11.28 -5.17
CA HIS A 13 5.45 11.40 -5.94
C HIS A 13 6.43 10.26 -5.63
N GLU A 14 6.71 10.03 -4.35
CA GLU A 14 7.61 8.97 -3.87
C GLU A 14 7.14 7.60 -4.35
N MET A 15 5.83 7.32 -4.28
CA MET A 15 5.28 6.05 -4.72
C MET A 15 5.45 5.83 -6.23
N ARG A 16 5.24 6.87 -7.05
CA ARG A 16 5.50 6.79 -8.50
C ARG A 16 6.98 6.63 -8.82
N ALA A 17 7.86 7.27 -8.05
CA ALA A 17 9.30 7.10 -8.19
C ALA A 17 9.74 5.67 -7.84
N ALA A 18 9.21 5.09 -6.76
CA ALA A 18 9.46 3.71 -6.36
C ALA A 18 8.98 2.70 -7.42
N LEU A 19 7.75 2.88 -7.94
CA LEU A 19 7.19 2.06 -9.01
C LEU A 19 8.06 2.10 -10.28
N ASN A 20 8.51 3.29 -10.69
CA ASN A 20 9.39 3.42 -11.85
C ASN A 20 10.77 2.78 -11.62
N LYS A 21 11.34 2.90 -10.41
CA LYS A 21 12.63 2.29 -10.07
C LYS A 21 12.58 0.76 -10.07
N GLN A 22 11.49 0.18 -9.58
CA GLN A 22 11.30 -1.28 -9.51
C GLN A 22 10.71 -1.88 -10.80
N GLY A 23 10.28 -1.05 -11.75
CA GLY A 23 9.62 -1.51 -12.98
C GLY A 23 8.25 -2.14 -12.72
N GLU A 24 7.67 -1.89 -11.55
CA GLU A 24 6.40 -2.45 -11.14
C GLU A 24 5.22 -1.58 -11.57
N SER A 25 4.04 -2.19 -11.65
CA SER A 25 2.80 -1.49 -11.99
C SER A 25 1.68 -1.97 -11.09
N LEU A 26 0.83 -1.04 -10.68
CA LEU A 26 -0.36 -1.33 -9.90
C LEU A 26 -1.58 -1.38 -10.82
N PRO A 27 -2.61 -2.16 -10.48
CA PRO A 27 -3.88 -2.06 -11.18
C PRO A 27 -4.43 -0.64 -11.00
N SER A 28 -4.96 -0.05 -12.06
CA SER A 28 -5.73 1.20 -12.03
C SER A 28 -7.19 0.92 -11.65
N GLN A 29 -7.99 1.97 -11.40
CA GLN A 29 -9.43 1.86 -11.15
C GLN A 29 -10.20 1.06 -12.23
N LYS A 30 -9.67 0.99 -13.45
CA LYS A 30 -10.26 0.25 -14.58
C LYS A 30 -9.60 -1.12 -14.80
N GLY A 31 -8.79 -1.60 -13.85
CA GLY A 31 -8.09 -2.89 -13.92
C GLY A 31 -6.82 -2.91 -14.79
N LYS A 32 -6.48 -1.81 -15.48
CA LYS A 32 -5.26 -1.73 -16.32
C LYS A 32 -4.02 -1.47 -15.47
N LYS A 33 -2.89 -2.10 -15.79
CA LYS A 33 -1.59 -1.81 -15.17
C LYS A 33 -1.21 -0.34 -15.39
N THR A 34 -0.91 0.38 -14.31
CA THR A 34 -0.47 1.78 -14.33
C THR A 34 0.76 1.98 -13.47
N THR A 35 1.71 2.77 -13.97
CA THR A 35 2.88 3.27 -13.25
C THR A 35 2.61 4.62 -12.57
N ARG A 36 1.42 5.21 -12.81
CA ARG A 36 1.02 6.51 -12.25
C ARG A 36 -0.29 6.41 -11.47
N PRO A 37 -0.37 5.58 -10.40
CA PRO A 37 -1.55 5.56 -9.56
C PRO A 37 -1.72 6.90 -8.83
N THR A 38 -2.95 7.17 -8.36
CA THR A 38 -3.20 8.24 -7.38
C THR A 38 -3.13 7.66 -5.98
N LEU A 39 -2.68 8.45 -5.00
CA LEU A 39 -2.60 7.97 -3.62
C LEU A 39 -3.98 7.60 -3.07
N ARG A 40 -5.04 8.33 -3.48
CA ARG A 40 -6.43 7.95 -3.20
C ARG A 40 -6.74 6.52 -3.64
N TRP A 41 -6.36 6.13 -4.85
CA TRP A 41 -6.63 4.79 -5.37
C TRP A 41 -5.83 3.72 -4.62
N VAL A 42 -4.59 4.04 -4.26
CA VAL A 42 -3.74 3.15 -3.45
C VAL A 42 -4.39 2.88 -2.09
N PHE A 43 -4.95 3.90 -1.45
CA PHE A 43 -5.70 3.71 -0.20
C PHE A 43 -6.97 2.88 -0.39
N GLN A 44 -7.65 2.99 -1.53
CA GLN A 44 -8.78 2.12 -1.84
C GLN A 44 -8.36 0.66 -2.00
N LEU A 45 -7.22 0.39 -2.63
CA LEU A 45 -6.67 -0.97 -2.75
C LEU A 45 -6.29 -1.56 -1.39
N MET A 46 -5.92 -0.73 -0.42
CA MET A 46 -5.60 -1.13 0.96
C MET A 46 -6.84 -1.26 1.86
N GLN A 47 -8.05 -0.99 1.35
CA GLN A 47 -9.27 -1.24 2.12
C GLN A 47 -9.45 -2.74 2.38
N ASP A 48 -10.25 -3.08 3.39
CA ASP A 48 -10.53 -4.48 3.76
C ASP A 48 -9.28 -5.26 4.21
N ILE A 49 -8.38 -4.58 4.94
CA ILE A 49 -7.34 -5.22 5.74
C ILE A 49 -7.87 -5.25 7.17
N SER A 50 -8.08 -6.44 7.70
CA SER A 50 -8.68 -6.66 9.01
C SER A 50 -7.66 -7.28 9.97
N ILE A 51 -7.70 -6.87 11.24
CA ILE A 51 -6.89 -7.49 12.29
C ILE A 51 -7.78 -8.47 13.04
N LEU A 52 -7.48 -9.76 12.93
CA LEU A 52 -8.14 -10.81 13.68
C LEU A 52 -7.45 -10.94 15.04
N THR A 53 -8.17 -10.60 16.10
CA THR A 53 -7.71 -10.81 17.47
C THR A 53 -8.55 -11.93 18.08
N MET A 54 -7.92 -13.06 18.40
CA MET A 54 -8.55 -14.16 19.13
C MET A 54 -8.04 -14.16 20.57
N LYS A 55 -8.90 -14.58 21.51
CA LYS A 55 -8.65 -14.47 22.96
C LYS A 55 -7.38 -15.21 23.44
N ASP A 56 -6.89 -16.17 22.66
CA ASP A 56 -5.74 -17.04 22.98
C ASP A 56 -4.67 -17.08 21.88
N MET A 57 -4.71 -16.17 20.89
CA MET A 57 -3.73 -16.15 19.79
C MET A 57 -3.25 -14.72 19.51
N PRO A 58 -1.98 -14.53 19.09
CA PRO A 58 -1.48 -13.23 18.67
C PRO A 58 -2.33 -12.68 17.52
N SER A 59 -2.60 -11.37 17.56
CA SER A 59 -3.37 -10.67 16.54
C SER A 59 -2.76 -10.92 15.15
N HIS A 60 -3.57 -11.42 14.22
CA HIS A 60 -3.14 -11.74 12.87
C HIS A 60 -3.77 -10.78 11.86
N VAL A 61 -2.97 -10.29 10.92
CA VAL A 61 -3.47 -9.44 9.83
C VAL A 61 -4.02 -10.33 8.73
N SER A 62 -5.29 -10.14 8.37
CA SER A 62 -5.97 -10.88 7.31
C SER A 62 -6.52 -9.93 6.25
N GLY A 63 -6.67 -10.45 5.02
CA GLY A 63 -7.10 -9.67 3.87
C GLY A 63 -5.96 -9.02 3.08
N ILE A 64 -4.71 -9.47 3.26
CA ILE A 64 -3.58 -9.09 2.39
C ILE A 64 -3.63 -9.97 1.14
N ASP A 65 -3.83 -9.34 -0.01
CA ASP A 65 -3.77 -9.94 -1.34
C ASP A 65 -2.43 -9.57 -2.01
N GLU A 66 -2.06 -10.22 -3.12
CA GLU A 66 -0.80 -9.97 -3.84
C GLU A 66 -0.60 -8.50 -4.20
N THR A 67 -1.70 -7.81 -4.56
CA THR A 67 -1.65 -6.36 -4.87
C THR A 67 -1.35 -5.53 -3.63
N LYS A 68 -1.94 -5.90 -2.48
CA LYS A 68 -1.73 -5.20 -1.20
C LYS A 68 -0.31 -5.45 -0.69
N GLU A 69 0.20 -6.68 -0.82
CA GLU A 69 1.58 -7.02 -0.49
C GLU A 69 2.58 -6.17 -1.29
N LYS A 70 2.37 -6.02 -2.61
CA LYS A 70 3.20 -5.14 -3.46
C LYS A 70 3.16 -3.69 -2.99
N ILE A 71 1.97 -3.17 -2.67
CA ILE A 71 1.82 -1.81 -2.14
C ILE A 71 2.60 -1.66 -0.82
N ILE A 72 2.47 -2.61 0.10
CA ILE A 72 3.17 -2.58 1.39
C ILE A 72 4.69 -2.61 1.19
N ARG A 73 5.21 -3.43 0.26
CA ARG A 73 6.64 -3.46 -0.08
C ARG A 73 7.12 -2.15 -0.70
N LEU A 74 6.30 -1.49 -1.52
CA LEU A 74 6.61 -0.17 -2.10
C LEU A 74 6.73 0.94 -1.05
N PHE A 75 5.96 0.85 0.05
CA PHE A 75 6.09 1.77 1.19
C PHE A 75 7.33 1.49 2.06
N GLY A 76 7.98 0.33 1.87
CA GLY A 76 9.26 -0.01 2.50
C GLY A 76 9.15 -0.86 3.77
N GLN A 77 10.29 -1.06 4.44
CA GLN A 77 10.45 -1.99 5.57
C GLN A 77 9.51 -1.68 6.74
N ASN A 78 9.28 -0.41 7.04
CA ASN A 78 8.43 -0.01 8.14
C ASN A 78 6.97 -0.45 7.92
N ALA A 79 6.47 -0.32 6.68
CA ALA A 79 5.14 -0.80 6.34
C ALA A 79 5.06 -2.33 6.42
N CYS A 80 6.07 -3.04 5.93
CA CYS A 80 6.16 -4.49 6.08
C CYS A 80 6.10 -4.95 7.55
N ALA A 81 6.82 -4.26 8.44
CA ALA A 81 6.82 -4.56 9.88
C ALA A 81 5.45 -4.32 10.53
N ILE A 82 4.75 -3.25 10.15
CA ILE A 82 3.40 -2.93 10.68
C ILE A 82 2.38 -3.98 10.25
N TYR A 83 2.42 -4.40 8.98
CA TYR A 83 1.46 -5.35 8.42
C TYR A 83 1.87 -6.82 8.59
N GLY A 84 3.05 -7.11 9.16
CA GLY A 84 3.57 -8.46 9.34
C GLY A 84 3.94 -9.17 8.04
N VAL A 85 4.19 -8.42 6.96
CA VAL A 85 4.55 -8.95 5.64
C VAL A 85 6.05 -9.21 5.58
N LYS A 86 6.47 -10.40 5.12
CA LYS A 86 7.89 -10.70 4.86
C LYS A 86 8.35 -10.01 3.57
N MET A 87 9.49 -9.31 3.66
CA MET A 87 10.22 -8.81 2.49
C MET A 87 10.81 -9.95 1.68
#